data_AF-A0A7L8W674-F1
#
_entry.id   AF-A0A7L8W674-F1
#
_cell.length_a   1.000
_cell.length_b   1.000
_cell.length_c   1.000
_cell.angle_alpha   90.00
_cell.angle_beta   90.00
_cell.angle_gamma   90.00
#
_symmetry.space_group_name_H-M   'P 1'
#
loop_
_entity.id
_entity.type
_entity.pdbx_description
1 polymer ?
#
loop_
_entity_poly.entity_id
_entity_poly.type
_entity_poly.pdbx_seq_one_letter_code
_entity_poly.pdbx_strand_id
1 'polypeptide(L)'
;MIDTNIINQLTSSLSKYNPTLNTQIMAINQSLLAVGYILLSFFFMLEMLSFYQHLRLSGGGITVRTWLEVGIKYLFAFVLITYSSQIFDAILWLTNATIHLVATNKNITYEFVEPTKGNWFFKRIISFIGGSTEFITKVTVNILVMLRFIEMYLLKAIAPVIVAFFMSDAFRGIAKNVIMTFASVALQGLVLIVLCAIYPLVIQDDLFKVTMTGFWGNFVASFASIAKGIVFIFLLIGSSRKARSLLNVMG
;
A
#
# COMPACT_ATOMS: atom_id res chain seq x y z
N MET A 1 -19.30 -0.74 13.26
CA MET A 1 -17.99 -0.39 13.89
C MET A 1 -16.82 -0.80 12.99
N ILE A 2 -15.97 0.14 12.53
CA ILE A 2 -14.61 -0.21 12.05
C ILE A 2 -13.79 -0.32 13.34
N ASP A 3 -13.56 -1.56 13.75
CA ASP A 3 -12.99 -1.87 15.05
C ASP A 3 -11.53 -1.36 15.13
N THR A 4 -11.07 -0.98 16.32
CA THR A 4 -9.68 -0.58 16.61
C THR A 4 -8.66 -1.60 16.08
N ASN A 5 -9.10 -2.86 15.99
CA ASN A 5 -8.40 -3.98 15.38
C ASN A 5 -8.01 -3.75 13.91
N ILE A 6 -8.83 -3.08 13.11
CA ILE A 6 -8.52 -2.80 11.69
C ILE A 6 -7.42 -1.75 11.58
N ILE A 7 -7.43 -0.72 12.43
CA ILE A 7 -6.36 0.28 12.48
C ILE A 7 -5.04 -0.39 12.87
N ASN A 8 -5.06 -1.24 13.91
CA ASN A 8 -3.90 -2.01 14.33
C ASN A 8 -3.38 -2.96 13.23
N GLN A 9 -4.29 -3.56 12.44
CA GLN A 9 -3.90 -4.37 11.29
C GLN A 9 -3.31 -3.53 10.15
N LEU A 10 -3.86 -2.35 9.88
CA LEU A 10 -3.38 -1.42 8.84
C LEU A 10 -1.97 -0.86 9.14
N THR A 11 -1.64 -0.64 10.41
CA THR A 11 -0.33 -0.15 10.87
C THR A 11 0.64 -1.24 11.33
N SER A 12 0.27 -2.51 11.12
CA SER A 12 1.15 -3.62 11.46
C SER A 12 2.35 -3.70 10.51
N SER A 13 3.50 -4.09 11.05
CA SER A 13 4.63 -4.51 10.21
C SER A 13 4.32 -5.85 9.54
N LEU A 14 4.98 -6.14 8.41
CA LEU A 14 4.83 -7.41 7.70
C LEU A 14 5.06 -8.63 8.62
N SER A 15 6.03 -8.56 9.52
CA SER A 15 6.25 -9.64 10.50
C SER A 15 5.13 -9.80 11.53
N LYS A 16 4.43 -8.72 11.88
CA LYS A 16 3.33 -8.74 12.86
C LYS A 16 1.99 -9.14 12.22
N TYR A 17 1.81 -8.83 10.93
CA TYR A 17 0.57 -9.14 10.22
C TYR A 17 0.39 -10.65 9.96
N ASN A 18 1.42 -11.31 9.41
CA ASN A 18 1.43 -12.76 9.27
C ASN A 18 2.87 -13.30 9.42
N PRO A 19 3.23 -13.86 10.59
CA PRO A 19 4.60 -14.28 10.86
C PRO A 19 5.02 -15.46 9.98
N THR A 20 4.11 -16.41 9.71
CA THR A 20 4.39 -17.59 8.88
C THR A 20 4.62 -17.21 7.42
N LEU A 21 3.82 -16.29 6.86
CA LEU A 21 4.08 -15.81 5.50
C LEU A 21 5.36 -14.96 5.44
N ASN A 22 5.63 -14.15 6.47
CA ASN A 22 6.85 -13.35 6.51
C ASN A 22 8.12 -14.19 6.53
N THR A 23 8.16 -15.32 7.27
CA THR A 23 9.33 -16.21 7.27
C THR A 23 9.55 -16.86 5.91
N GLN A 24 8.48 -17.30 5.23
CA GLN A 24 8.58 -17.84 3.88
C GLN A 24 9.06 -16.80 2.87
N ILE A 25 8.57 -15.57 2.96
CA ILE A 25 8.99 -14.47 2.09
C ILE A 25 10.44 -14.08 2.36
N MET A 26 10.88 -14.12 3.63
CA MET A 26 12.30 -13.93 3.95
C MET A 26 13.18 -15.04 3.41
N ALA A 27 12.72 -16.30 3.42
CA ALA A 27 13.45 -17.39 2.80
C ALA A 27 13.58 -17.19 1.27
N ILE A 28 12.51 -16.77 0.60
CA ILE A 28 12.54 -16.44 -0.84
C ILE A 28 13.48 -15.27 -1.10
N ASN A 29 13.41 -14.21 -0.30
CA ASN A 29 14.31 -13.06 -0.40
C ASN A 29 15.78 -13.49 -0.25
N GLN A 30 16.06 -14.35 0.74
CA GLN A 30 17.41 -14.90 0.96
C GLN A 30 17.90 -15.70 -0.25
N SER A 31 17.05 -16.49 -0.90
CA SER A 31 17.40 -17.18 -2.14
C SER A 31 17.67 -16.21 -3.29
N LEU A 32 16.92 -15.11 -3.37
CA LEU A 32 17.07 -14.08 -4.39
C LEU A 32 18.28 -13.16 -4.16
N LEU A 33 18.90 -13.14 -2.98
CA LEU A 33 20.18 -12.45 -2.77
C LEU A 33 21.26 -12.99 -3.71
N ALA A 34 21.34 -14.31 -3.89
CA ALA A 34 22.29 -14.92 -4.82
C ALA A 34 22.08 -14.40 -6.24
N VAL A 35 20.83 -14.29 -6.68
CA VAL A 35 20.48 -13.71 -7.99
C VAL A 35 20.86 -12.23 -8.06
N GLY A 36 20.60 -11.46 -7.00
CA GLY A 36 20.99 -10.06 -6.89
C GLY A 36 22.51 -9.86 -7.06
N TYR A 37 23.33 -10.70 -6.44
CA TYR A 37 24.79 -10.63 -6.58
C TYR A 37 25.28 -11.04 -7.97
N ILE A 38 24.67 -12.05 -8.59
CA ILE A 38 24.98 -12.43 -9.97
C ILE A 38 24.69 -11.24 -10.91
N LEU A 39 23.54 -10.59 -10.75
CA LEU A 39 23.18 -9.41 -11.53
C LEU A 39 24.10 -8.23 -11.25
N LEU A 40 24.50 -8.00 -9.99
CA LEU A 40 25.47 -6.98 -9.63
C LEU A 40 26.79 -7.18 -10.36
N SER A 41 27.31 -8.42 -10.36
CA SER A 41 28.52 -8.79 -11.07
C SER A 41 28.38 -8.59 -12.59
N PHE A 42 27.23 -8.95 -13.15
CA PHE A 42 26.94 -8.76 -14.56
C PHE A 42 26.92 -7.27 -14.95
N PHE A 43 26.23 -6.43 -14.17
CA PHE A 43 26.20 -4.99 -14.42
C PHE A 43 27.57 -4.35 -14.23
N PHE A 44 28.34 -4.80 -13.23
CA PHE A 44 29.71 -4.35 -13.05
C PHE A 44 30.56 -4.63 -14.29
N MET A 45 30.46 -5.84 -14.85
CA MET A 45 31.16 -6.20 -16.07
C MET A 45 30.76 -5.31 -17.26
N LEU A 46 29.47 -4.98 -17.41
CA LEU A 46 29.00 -4.07 -18.45
C LEU A 46 29.54 -2.64 -18.27
N GLU A 47 29.58 -2.13 -17.04
CA GLU A 47 30.13 -0.80 -16.74
C GLU A 47 31.65 -0.76 -16.92
N MET A 48 32.36 -1.86 -16.62
CA MET A 48 33.79 -2.01 -16.93
C MET A 48 34.07 -2.06 -18.43
N LEU A 49 33.18 -2.66 -19.23
CA LEU A 49 33.31 -2.69 -20.68
C LEU A 49 33.10 -1.30 -21.29
N SER A 50 32.08 -0.57 -20.83
CA SER A 50 31.87 0.82 -21.26
C SER A 50 33.07 1.67 -20.86
N PHE A 51 33.59 1.51 -19.65
CA PHE A 51 34.79 2.19 -19.19
C PHE A 51 36.03 1.90 -20.06
N TYR A 52 36.25 0.64 -20.46
CA TYR A 52 37.32 0.26 -21.38
C TYR A 52 37.17 0.91 -22.77
N GLN A 53 35.94 1.03 -23.28
CA GLN A 53 35.68 1.74 -24.54
C GLN A 53 35.98 3.24 -24.41
N HIS A 54 35.58 3.86 -23.30
CA HIS A 54 35.87 5.27 -23.04
C HIS A 54 37.38 5.53 -22.92
N LEU A 55 38.15 4.61 -22.32
CA LEU A 55 39.62 4.66 -22.29
C LEU A 55 40.25 4.67 -23.68
N ARG A 56 39.79 3.77 -24.55
CA ARG A 56 40.33 3.62 -25.91
C ARG A 56 40.01 4.83 -26.79
N LEU A 57 38.84 5.43 -26.62
CA LEU A 57 38.38 6.56 -27.43
C LEU A 57 38.93 7.91 -26.94
N SER A 58 39.25 8.04 -25.66
CA SER A 58 39.68 9.33 -25.06
C SER A 58 41.20 9.54 -24.99
N GLY A 59 42.00 8.73 -25.69
CA GLY A 59 43.44 9.00 -25.88
C GLY A 59 44.33 8.96 -24.63
N GLY A 60 43.90 8.30 -23.56
CA GLY A 60 44.71 8.11 -22.36
C GLY A 60 44.65 9.28 -21.38
N GLY A 61 43.80 9.14 -20.36
CA GLY A 61 43.71 10.09 -19.26
C GLY A 61 42.50 9.80 -18.38
N ILE A 62 42.35 8.56 -17.92
CA ILE A 62 41.41 8.31 -16.84
C ILE A 62 42.09 8.62 -15.53
N THR A 63 41.51 9.58 -14.82
CA THR A 63 41.85 9.87 -13.44
C THR A 63 41.53 8.64 -12.59
N VAL A 64 42.47 8.17 -11.77
CA VAL A 64 42.26 7.09 -10.76
C VAL A 64 40.98 7.28 -9.96
N ARG A 65 40.57 8.54 -9.79
CA ARG A 65 39.29 8.98 -9.23
C ARG A 65 38.05 8.30 -9.86
N THR A 66 37.96 8.22 -11.18
CA THR A 66 36.78 7.66 -11.86
C THR A 66 36.66 6.15 -11.65
N TRP A 67 37.80 5.44 -11.60
CA TRP A 67 37.81 4.01 -11.29
C TRP A 67 37.39 3.74 -9.84
N LEU A 68 37.84 4.60 -8.93
CA LEU A 68 37.47 4.55 -7.51
C LEU A 68 35.98 4.88 -7.28
N GLU A 69 35.42 5.82 -8.04
CA GLU A 69 33.98 6.13 -8.02
C GLU A 69 33.11 4.93 -8.43
N VAL A 70 33.49 4.20 -9.49
CA VAL A 70 32.81 2.96 -9.89
C VAL A 70 32.96 1.88 -8.82
N GLY A 71 34.17 1.67 -8.29
CA GLY A 71 34.41 0.69 -7.23
C GLY A 71 33.56 0.93 -5.98
N ILE A 72 33.49 2.19 -5.51
CA ILE A 72 32.68 2.59 -4.36
C ILE A 72 31.19 2.40 -4.65
N LYS A 73 30.70 2.79 -5.85
CA LYS A 73 29.30 2.60 -6.26
C LYS A 73 28.86 1.14 -6.13
N TYR A 74 29.68 0.20 -6.61
CA TYR A 74 29.36 -1.23 -6.56
C TYR A 74 29.53 -1.85 -5.16
N LEU A 75 30.43 -1.33 -4.33
CA LEU A 75 30.48 -1.70 -2.91
C LEU A 75 29.22 -1.29 -2.16
N PHE A 76 28.74 -0.05 -2.36
CA PHE A 76 27.47 0.39 -1.80
C PHE A 76 26.30 -0.45 -2.30
N ALA A 77 26.31 -0.80 -3.59
CA ALA A 77 25.29 -1.66 -4.17
C ALA A 77 25.25 -3.05 -3.51
N PHE A 78 26.41 -3.65 -3.24
CA PHE A 78 26.49 -4.91 -2.52
C PHE A 78 25.80 -4.82 -1.15
N VAL A 79 26.11 -3.78 -0.38
CA VAL A 79 25.46 -3.52 0.92
C VAL A 79 23.95 -3.34 0.77
N LEU A 80 23.50 -2.56 -0.22
CA LEU A 80 22.08 -2.31 -0.46
C LEU A 80 21.31 -3.59 -0.86
N ILE A 81 21.93 -4.50 -1.61
CA ILE A 81 21.33 -5.79 -1.97
C ILE A 81 21.18 -6.66 -0.72
N THR A 82 22.23 -6.76 0.10
CA THR A 82 22.23 -7.51 1.37
C THR A 82 21.13 -7.04 2.31
N TYR A 83 20.93 -5.72 2.42
CA TYR A 83 19.93 -5.12 3.30
C TYR A 83 18.62 -4.73 2.57
N SER A 84 18.37 -5.30 1.39
CA SER A 84 17.23 -4.92 0.54
C SER A 84 15.88 -5.13 1.23
N SER A 85 15.72 -6.23 1.98
CA SER A 85 14.52 -6.52 2.76
C SER A 85 14.24 -5.45 3.84
N GLN A 86 15.29 -5.00 4.52
CA GLN A 86 15.23 -4.00 5.59
C GLN A 86 14.89 -2.61 5.05
N ILE A 87 15.31 -2.27 3.83
CA ILE A 87 14.93 -1.02 3.16
C ILE A 87 13.41 -0.96 2.98
N PHE A 88 12.79 -2.06 2.54
CA PHE A 88 11.35 -2.15 2.36
C PHE A 88 10.61 -2.11 3.72
N ASP A 89 11.14 -2.77 4.75
CA ASP A 89 10.59 -2.65 6.12
C ASP A 89 10.70 -1.22 6.67
N ALA A 90 11.78 -0.49 6.36
CA ALA A 90 11.97 0.90 6.77
C ALA A 90 10.97 1.85 6.10
N ILE A 91 10.68 1.66 4.80
CA ILE A 91 9.63 2.41 4.10
C ILE A 91 8.28 2.18 4.79
N LEU A 92 7.96 0.91 5.08
CA LEU A 92 6.70 0.56 5.75
C LEU A 92 6.63 1.17 7.15
N TRP A 93 7.71 1.09 7.93
CA TRP A 93 7.80 1.69 9.25
C TRP A 93 7.55 3.21 9.20
N LEU A 94 8.15 3.91 8.24
CA LEU A 94 7.94 5.35 8.04
C LEU A 94 6.47 5.65 7.73
N THR A 95 5.85 4.89 6.82
CA THR A 95 4.42 5.08 6.51
C THR A 95 3.51 4.73 7.69
N ASN A 96 3.87 3.75 8.52
CA ASN A 96 3.08 3.42 9.70
C ASN A 96 3.20 4.49 10.79
N ALA A 97 4.37 5.12 10.93
CA ALA A 97 4.57 6.25 11.82
C ALA A 97 3.66 7.44 11.43
N THR A 98 3.58 7.77 10.13
CA THR A 98 2.67 8.83 9.66
C THR A 98 1.21 8.48 9.88
N ILE A 99 0.82 7.21 9.70
CA ILE A 99 -0.54 6.75 9.99
C ILE A 99 -0.87 6.93 11.48
N HIS A 100 0.04 6.55 12.39
CA HIS A 100 -0.19 6.68 13.83
C HIS A 100 -0.44 8.14 14.24
N LEU A 101 0.28 9.11 13.65
CA LEU A 101 0.06 10.53 13.90
C LEU A 101 -1.34 11.02 13.48
N VAL A 102 -1.89 10.45 12.40
CA VAL A 102 -3.23 10.81 11.89
C VAL A 102 -4.33 10.08 12.66
N ALA A 103 -4.06 8.85 13.13
CA ALA A 103 -5.05 7.97 13.76
C ALA A 103 -5.35 8.30 15.23
N THR A 104 -4.48 9.00 15.96
CA THR A 104 -4.63 9.28 17.40
C THR A 104 -5.94 10.00 17.78
N ASN A 105 -6.64 10.62 16.83
CA ASN A 105 -7.75 11.54 17.13
C ASN A 105 -9.13 11.12 16.60
N LYS A 106 -9.35 9.90 16.11
CA LYS A 106 -10.63 9.56 15.46
C LYS A 106 -11.15 8.16 15.79
N ASN A 107 -12.18 8.10 16.65
CA ASN A 107 -13.08 6.95 16.75
C ASN A 107 -13.96 6.93 15.50
N ILE A 108 -13.71 5.99 14.59
CA ILE A 108 -14.44 5.90 13.32
C ILE A 108 -15.42 4.72 13.41
N THR A 109 -16.67 5.01 13.73
CA THR A 109 -17.76 4.04 13.67
C THR A 109 -18.70 4.39 12.51
N TYR A 110 -18.72 3.53 11.48
CA TYR A 110 -19.93 3.37 10.69
C TYR A 110 -20.86 2.44 11.47
N GLU A 111 -21.96 3.00 11.97
CA GLU A 111 -23.08 2.25 12.52
C GLU A 111 -24.27 2.41 11.58
N PHE A 112 -24.82 1.27 11.15
CA PHE A 112 -26.08 1.25 10.45
C PHE A 112 -27.19 1.72 11.41
N VAL A 113 -27.95 2.74 11.01
CA VAL A 113 -29.12 3.21 11.76
C VAL A 113 -30.28 2.27 11.47
N GLU A 114 -30.68 1.47 12.45
CA GLU A 114 -31.86 0.61 12.33
C GLU A 114 -33.16 1.43 12.25
N PRO A 115 -34.12 1.06 11.37
CA PRO A 115 -35.41 1.73 11.30
C PRO A 115 -36.22 1.53 12.59
N THR A 116 -36.48 2.62 13.31
CA THR A 116 -37.18 2.60 14.62
C THR A 116 -38.69 2.41 14.52
N LYS A 117 -39.33 2.71 13.37
CA LYS A 117 -40.77 2.49 13.15
C LYS A 117 -41.09 2.02 11.72
N GLY A 118 -41.96 1.02 11.60
CA GLY A 118 -42.41 0.40 10.35
C GLY A 118 -43.04 -0.97 10.58
N ASN A 119 -43.80 -1.48 9.60
CA ASN A 119 -44.45 -2.80 9.68
C ASN A 119 -43.39 -3.91 9.95
N TRP A 120 -43.64 -4.84 10.88
CA TRP A 120 -42.63 -5.80 11.38
C TRP A 120 -41.89 -6.56 10.26
N PHE A 121 -42.61 -6.91 9.19
CA PHE A 121 -42.07 -7.58 8.00
C PHE A 121 -41.09 -6.70 7.20
N PHE A 122 -41.47 -5.44 6.94
CA PHE A 122 -40.62 -4.47 6.24
C PHE A 122 -39.41 -4.04 7.08
N LYS A 123 -39.60 -3.91 8.40
CA LYS A 123 -38.49 -3.65 9.34
C LYS A 123 -37.47 -4.81 9.32
N ARG A 124 -37.94 -6.06 9.25
CA ARG A 124 -37.08 -7.25 9.14
C ARG A 124 -36.27 -7.27 7.84
N ILE A 125 -36.89 -6.99 6.70
CA ILE A 125 -36.21 -6.98 5.39
C ILE A 125 -35.16 -5.86 5.33
N ILE A 126 -35.48 -4.64 5.77
CA ILE A 126 -34.53 -3.52 5.76
C ILE A 126 -33.38 -3.75 6.75
N SER A 127 -33.68 -4.23 7.96
CA SER A 127 -32.65 -4.58 8.95
C SER A 127 -31.73 -5.69 8.41
N PHE A 128 -32.27 -6.67 7.68
CA PHE A 128 -31.48 -7.71 7.03
C PHE A 128 -30.57 -7.18 5.92
N ILE A 129 -31.10 -6.31 5.03
CA ILE A 129 -30.32 -5.69 3.94
C ILE A 129 -29.27 -4.72 4.51
N GLY A 130 -29.62 -3.92 5.52
CA GLY A 130 -28.73 -3.01 6.21
C GLY A 130 -27.59 -3.71 6.94
N GLY A 131 -27.92 -4.76 7.72
CA GLY A 131 -26.93 -5.61 8.37
C GLY A 131 -26.02 -6.33 7.37
N SER A 132 -26.57 -6.78 6.24
CA SER A 132 -25.78 -7.36 5.14
C SER A 132 -24.81 -6.34 4.54
N THR A 133 -25.25 -5.08 4.37
CA THR A 133 -24.40 -4.00 3.84
C THR A 133 -23.26 -3.65 4.79
N GLU A 134 -23.51 -3.63 6.10
CA GLU A 134 -22.45 -3.45 7.10
C GLU A 134 -21.47 -4.63 7.10
N PHE A 135 -21.97 -5.87 7.01
CA PHE A 135 -21.12 -7.06 6.92
C PHE A 135 -20.23 -7.03 5.68
N ILE A 136 -20.81 -6.73 4.50
CA ILE A 136 -20.08 -6.62 3.24
C ILE A 136 -19.01 -5.54 3.35
N THR A 137 -19.33 -4.38 3.92
CA THR A 137 -18.36 -3.29 4.11
C THR A 137 -17.15 -3.72 4.94
N LYS A 138 -17.39 -4.41 6.08
CA LYS A 138 -16.31 -4.93 6.94
C LYS A 138 -15.45 -5.96 6.21
N VAL A 139 -16.09 -6.89 5.49
CA VAL A 139 -15.40 -7.91 4.69
C VAL A 139 -14.56 -7.27 3.59
N THR A 140 -15.09 -6.26 2.88
CA THR A 140 -14.36 -5.53 1.84
C THR A 140 -13.11 -4.85 2.40
N VAL A 141 -13.21 -4.18 3.55
CA VAL A 141 -12.04 -3.55 4.19
C VAL A 141 -10.98 -4.60 4.52
N ASN A 142 -11.36 -5.72 5.13
CA ASN A 142 -10.42 -6.79 5.48
C ASN A 142 -9.74 -7.42 4.26
N ILE A 143 -10.50 -7.69 3.19
CA ILE A 143 -9.94 -8.22 1.93
C ILE A 143 -8.95 -7.22 1.33
N LEU A 144 -9.26 -5.93 1.37
CA LEU A 144 -8.40 -4.88 0.82
C LEU A 144 -7.10 -4.73 1.64
N VAL A 145 -7.18 -4.80 2.98
CA VAL A 145 -6.00 -4.87 3.84
C VAL A 145 -5.14 -6.09 3.51
N MET A 146 -5.75 -7.27 3.36
CA MET A 146 -5.04 -8.49 3.02
C MET A 146 -4.33 -8.40 1.66
N LEU A 147 -5.02 -7.91 0.62
CA LEU A 147 -4.45 -7.76 -0.72
C LEU A 147 -3.24 -6.80 -0.71
N ARG A 148 -3.33 -5.70 0.04
CA ARG A 148 -2.23 -4.75 0.25
C ARG A 148 -1.00 -5.44 0.85
N PHE A 149 -1.19 -6.26 1.90
CA PHE A 149 -0.08 -6.99 2.51
C PHE A 149 0.53 -8.03 1.57
N ILE A 150 -0.28 -8.77 0.83
CA ILE A 150 0.20 -9.73 -0.18
C ILE A 150 1.09 -9.04 -1.23
N GLU A 151 0.65 -7.88 -1.73
CA GLU A 151 1.44 -7.11 -2.69
C GLU A 151 2.77 -6.64 -2.07
N MET A 152 2.76 -6.13 -0.84
CA MET A 152 3.99 -5.74 -0.13
C MET A 152 4.93 -6.93 0.10
N TYR A 153 4.41 -8.12 0.43
CA TYR A 153 5.21 -9.33 0.57
C TYR A 153 5.87 -9.74 -0.74
N LEU A 154 5.14 -9.72 -1.86
CA LEU A 154 5.67 -10.07 -3.18
C LEU A 154 6.82 -9.12 -3.57
N LEU A 155 6.60 -7.81 -3.41
CA LEU A 155 7.59 -6.79 -3.71
C LEU A 155 8.83 -6.92 -2.81
N LYS A 156 8.64 -7.23 -1.53
CA LYS A 156 9.74 -7.51 -0.59
C LYS A 156 10.51 -8.78 -0.94
N ALA A 157 9.84 -9.83 -1.43
CA ALA A 157 10.50 -11.07 -1.83
C ALA A 157 11.54 -10.80 -2.93
N ILE A 158 11.16 -10.02 -3.96
CA ILE A 158 12.02 -9.70 -5.10
C ILE A 158 13.00 -8.54 -4.88
N ALA A 159 12.99 -7.91 -3.70
CA ALA A 159 13.76 -6.71 -3.39
C ALA A 159 15.26 -6.79 -3.77
N PRO A 160 16.00 -7.90 -3.53
CA PRO A 160 17.42 -7.99 -3.88
C PRO A 160 17.69 -7.77 -5.38
N VAL A 161 16.82 -8.31 -6.23
CA VAL A 161 16.91 -8.21 -7.69
C VAL A 161 16.60 -6.78 -8.14
N ILE A 162 15.57 -6.16 -7.55
CA ILE A 162 15.18 -4.78 -7.84
C ILE A 162 16.28 -3.80 -7.47
N VAL A 163 16.91 -3.98 -6.31
CA VAL A 163 18.03 -3.14 -5.87
C VAL A 163 19.25 -3.33 -6.79
N ALA A 164 19.52 -4.55 -7.28
CA ALA A 164 20.55 -4.77 -8.29
C ALA A 164 20.24 -4.02 -9.61
N PHE A 165 18.99 -4.06 -10.07
CA PHE A 165 18.54 -3.33 -11.27
C PHE A 165 18.68 -1.80 -11.13
N PHE A 166 18.61 -1.26 -9.92
CA PHE A 166 18.81 0.17 -9.67
C PHE A 166 20.22 0.66 -10.06
N MET A 167 21.21 -0.23 -10.06
CA MET A 167 22.61 0.12 -10.34
C MET A 167 22.89 0.29 -11.84
N SER A 168 22.21 -0.49 -12.67
CA SER A 168 22.31 -0.38 -14.13
C SER A 168 21.50 0.83 -14.63
N ASP A 169 22.11 1.68 -15.45
CA ASP A 169 21.41 2.85 -16.01
C ASP A 169 20.22 2.45 -16.90
N ALA A 170 20.28 1.28 -17.55
CA ALA A 170 19.20 0.76 -18.39
C ALA A 170 17.97 0.33 -17.58
N PHE A 171 18.18 -0.25 -16.39
CA PHE A 171 17.10 -0.82 -15.56
C PHE A 171 16.72 0.05 -14.36
N ARG A 172 17.46 1.15 -14.10
CA ARG A 172 17.21 2.06 -12.98
C ARG A 172 15.79 2.63 -12.98
N GLY A 173 15.24 2.92 -14.15
CA GLY A 173 13.85 3.38 -14.28
C GLY A 173 12.84 2.37 -13.75
N ILE A 174 13.01 1.09 -14.09
CA ILE A 174 12.15 0.00 -13.63
C ILE A 174 12.30 -0.18 -12.11
N ALA A 175 13.54 -0.20 -11.60
CA ALA A 175 13.79 -0.34 -10.18
C ALA A 175 13.17 0.78 -9.35
N LYS A 176 13.33 2.03 -9.81
CA LYS A 176 12.69 3.20 -9.18
C LYS A 176 11.17 3.07 -9.19
N ASN A 177 10.58 2.64 -10.30
CA ASN A 177 9.14 2.45 -10.39
C ASN A 177 8.64 1.42 -9.36
N VAL A 178 9.32 0.27 -9.24
CA VAL A 178 8.96 -0.78 -8.28
C VAL A 178 9.06 -0.30 -6.82
N ILE A 179 10.11 0.46 -6.47
CA ILE A 179 10.25 1.06 -5.13
C ILE A 179 9.11 2.07 -4.87
N MET A 180 8.76 2.89 -5.85
CA MET A 180 7.64 3.81 -5.76
C MET A 180 6.29 3.08 -5.65
N THR A 181 6.12 1.96 -6.35
CA THR A 181 4.94 1.09 -6.20
C THR A 181 4.83 0.58 -4.77
N PHE A 182 5.92 0.07 -4.18
CA PHE A 182 5.92 -0.38 -2.79
C PHE A 182 5.56 0.76 -1.83
N ALA A 183 6.18 1.92 -1.98
CA ALA A 183 5.88 3.10 -1.18
C ALA A 183 4.40 3.54 -1.32
N SER A 184 3.83 3.42 -2.52
CA SER A 184 2.42 3.72 -2.78
C SER A 184 1.50 2.75 -2.03
N VAL A 185 1.77 1.44 -2.12
CA VAL A 185 0.98 0.40 -1.44
C VAL A 185 1.10 0.57 0.08
N ALA A 186 2.27 0.96 0.58
CA ALA A 186 2.46 1.32 1.98
C ALA A 186 1.61 2.57 2.36
N LEU A 187 1.64 3.64 1.56
CA LEU A 187 0.81 4.84 1.75
C LEU A 187 -0.69 4.61 1.58
N GLN A 188 -1.12 3.59 0.84
CA GLN A 188 -2.53 3.25 0.67
C GLN A 188 -3.23 3.02 2.02
N GLY A 189 -2.52 2.50 3.03
CA GLY A 189 -3.05 2.36 4.38
C GLY A 189 -3.48 3.70 5.01
N LEU A 190 -2.72 4.77 4.75
CA LEU A 190 -3.05 6.12 5.18
C LEU A 190 -4.28 6.65 4.42
N VAL A 191 -4.33 6.45 3.11
CA VAL A 191 -5.48 6.89 2.28
C VAL A 191 -6.77 6.24 2.76
N LEU A 192 -6.74 4.96 3.13
CA LEU A 192 -7.89 4.27 3.72
C LEU A 192 -8.35 4.93 5.02
N ILE A 193 -7.43 5.25 5.92
CA ILE A 193 -7.77 5.87 7.22
C ILE A 193 -8.34 7.27 7.02
N VAL A 194 -7.76 8.06 6.11
CA VAL A 194 -8.27 9.39 5.76
C VAL A 194 -9.66 9.30 5.14
N LEU A 195 -9.91 8.35 4.23
CA LEU A 195 -11.23 8.08 3.67
C LEU A 195 -12.23 7.70 4.77
N CYS A 196 -11.87 6.76 5.64
CA CYS A 196 -12.68 6.37 6.79
C CYS A 196 -13.01 7.57 7.70
N ALA A 197 -12.08 8.51 7.86
CA ALA A 197 -12.26 9.69 8.71
C ALA A 197 -13.13 10.80 8.09
N ILE A 198 -13.03 11.01 6.77
CA ILE A 198 -13.77 12.06 6.05
C ILE A 198 -15.17 11.60 5.70
N TYR A 199 -15.35 10.30 5.40
CA TYR A 199 -16.61 9.75 4.95
C TYR A 199 -17.83 10.06 5.84
N PRO A 200 -17.79 9.84 7.17
CA PRO A 200 -18.93 10.16 8.03
C PRO A 200 -19.27 11.67 8.04
N LEU A 201 -18.28 12.55 7.89
CA LEU A 201 -18.48 14.01 7.86
C LEU A 201 -19.22 14.45 6.59
N VAL A 202 -18.80 13.95 5.43
CA VAL A 202 -19.44 14.25 4.12
C VAL A 202 -20.90 13.78 4.08
N ILE A 203 -21.21 12.71 4.81
CA ILE A 203 -22.55 12.14 4.89
C ILE A 203 -23.46 12.87 5.87
N GLN A 204 -22.89 13.49 6.91
CA GLN A 204 -23.63 14.26 7.91
C GLN A 204 -24.10 15.61 7.36
N ASP A 205 -23.32 16.21 6.45
CA ASP A 205 -23.59 17.53 5.87
C ASP A 205 -24.46 17.48 4.60
N ASP A 206 -25.74 17.14 4.75
CA ASP A 206 -26.81 17.40 3.76
C ASP A 206 -26.84 16.60 2.44
N LEU A 207 -25.78 15.92 2.01
CA LEU A 207 -25.79 15.24 0.69
C LEU A 207 -26.80 14.07 0.56
N PHE A 208 -27.26 13.52 1.70
CA PHE A 208 -28.23 12.43 1.76
C PHE A 208 -29.21 12.56 2.95
N LYS A 209 -29.37 13.76 3.52
CA LYS A 209 -30.42 14.01 4.51
C LYS A 209 -31.74 14.17 3.77
N VAL A 210 -32.47 13.07 3.61
CA VAL A 210 -33.85 13.14 3.12
C VAL A 210 -34.75 13.42 4.32
N THR A 211 -34.96 14.69 4.61
CA THR A 211 -35.89 15.15 5.66
C THR A 211 -37.33 15.04 5.16
N MET A 212 -37.81 13.82 4.97
CA MET A 212 -39.24 13.56 4.80
C MET A 212 -39.78 13.11 6.15
N THR A 213 -40.53 13.96 6.84
CA THR A 213 -41.14 13.60 8.14
C THR A 213 -42.40 12.76 7.92
N GLY A 214 -42.36 11.47 8.27
CA GLY A 214 -43.50 10.54 8.19
C GLY A 214 -43.09 9.06 8.13
N PHE A 215 -44.06 8.13 8.03
CA PHE A 215 -43.84 6.68 7.87
C PHE A 215 -42.88 6.34 6.72
N TRP A 216 -42.97 7.11 5.63
CA TRP A 216 -42.06 7.03 4.47
C TRP A 216 -40.66 7.60 4.73
N GLY A 217 -40.51 8.50 5.70
CA GLY A 217 -39.24 9.11 6.09
C GLY A 217 -38.21 8.13 6.64
N ASN A 218 -38.64 7.26 7.56
CA ASN A 218 -37.78 6.22 8.13
C ASN A 218 -37.37 5.17 7.09
N PHE A 219 -38.25 4.90 6.12
CA PHE A 219 -37.97 3.98 5.02
C PHE A 219 -36.91 4.58 4.09
N VAL A 220 -37.10 5.83 3.65
CA VAL A 220 -36.14 6.53 2.79
C VAL A 220 -34.80 6.78 3.51
N ALA A 221 -34.81 7.08 4.80
CA ALA A 221 -33.59 7.21 5.60
C ALA A 221 -32.78 5.89 5.68
N SER A 222 -33.47 4.75 5.71
CA SER A 222 -32.82 3.43 5.71
C SER A 222 -32.30 3.02 4.32
N PHE A 223 -32.98 3.43 3.24
CA PHE A 223 -32.43 3.27 1.89
C PHE A 223 -31.24 4.20 1.66
N ALA A 224 -31.27 5.42 2.21
CA ALA A 224 -30.15 6.35 2.17
C ALA A 224 -28.93 5.81 2.94
N SER A 225 -29.11 5.11 4.06
CA SER A 225 -28.00 4.45 4.78
C SER A 225 -27.38 3.30 3.98
N ILE A 226 -28.17 2.52 3.25
CA ILE A 226 -27.66 1.48 2.33
C ILE A 226 -26.87 2.12 1.17
N ALA A 227 -27.40 3.18 0.55
CA ALA A 227 -26.72 3.90 -0.52
C ALA A 227 -25.37 4.49 -0.04
N LYS A 228 -25.33 5.02 1.18
CA LYS A 228 -24.08 5.42 1.85
C LYS A 228 -23.13 4.23 2.02
N GLY A 229 -23.58 3.05 2.41
CA GLY A 229 -22.70 1.87 2.46
C GLY A 229 -22.05 1.54 1.10
N ILE A 230 -22.82 1.59 0.02
CA ILE A 230 -22.35 1.29 -1.34
C ILE A 230 -21.33 2.32 -1.84
N VAL A 231 -21.61 3.62 -1.66
CA VAL A 231 -20.68 4.70 -2.05
C VAL A 231 -19.35 4.56 -1.29
N PHE A 232 -19.40 4.17 -0.02
CA PHE A 232 -18.19 3.92 0.76
C PHE A 232 -17.33 2.80 0.18
N ILE A 233 -17.95 1.69 -0.22
CA ILE A 233 -17.25 0.56 -0.85
C ILE A 233 -16.56 0.99 -2.15
N PHE A 234 -17.23 1.77 -3.00
CA PHE A 234 -16.62 2.30 -4.22
C PHE A 234 -15.41 3.22 -3.93
N LEU A 235 -15.52 4.07 -2.91
CA LEU A 235 -14.41 4.93 -2.47
C LEU A 235 -13.23 4.11 -1.91
N LEU A 236 -13.51 3.05 -1.14
CA LEU A 236 -12.49 2.14 -0.61
C LEU A 236 -11.76 1.40 -1.74
N ILE A 237 -12.49 0.84 -2.71
CA ILE A 237 -11.88 0.16 -3.88
C ILE A 237 -11.04 1.15 -4.71
N GLY A 238 -11.46 2.42 -4.79
CA GLY A 238 -10.69 3.49 -5.45
C GLY A 238 -9.42 3.92 -4.71
N SER A 239 -9.25 3.56 -3.44
CA SER A 239 -8.10 3.99 -2.62
C SER A 239 -6.75 3.50 -3.16
N SER A 240 -6.71 2.28 -3.74
CA SER A 240 -5.49 1.70 -4.33
C SER A 240 -4.99 2.52 -5.53
N ARG A 241 -5.90 2.94 -6.41
CA ARG A 241 -5.60 3.80 -7.55
C ARG A 241 -5.17 5.19 -7.12
N LYS A 242 -5.81 5.76 -6.10
CA LYS A 242 -5.45 7.08 -5.56
C LYS A 242 -4.05 7.07 -4.93
N ALA A 243 -3.71 6.04 -4.15
CA ALA A 243 -2.38 5.92 -3.58
C ALA A 243 -1.28 5.82 -4.64
N ARG A 244 -1.53 5.05 -5.72
CA ARG A 244 -0.59 4.90 -6.85
C ARG A 244 -0.41 6.19 -7.64
N SER A 245 -1.49 6.92 -7.86
CA SER A 245 -1.45 8.22 -8.54
C SER A 245 -0.65 9.28 -7.78
N LEU A 246 -0.63 9.26 -6.44
CA LEU A 246 0.12 10.24 -5.63
C LEU A 246 1.64 10.15 -5.82
N LEU A 247 2.16 8.97 -6.12
CA LEU A 247 3.59 8.76 -6.36
C LEU A 247 3.94 8.73 -7.86
N ASN A 248 3.02 9.17 -8.72
CA ASN A 248 3.14 9.10 -10.18
C ASN A 248 3.49 7.69 -10.68
N VAL A 249 3.04 6.66 -9.95
CA VAL A 249 3.10 5.27 -10.38
C VAL A 249 1.83 5.02 -11.18
N MET A 250 1.81 5.53 -12.40
CA MET A 250 0.74 5.20 -13.35
C MET A 250 1.07 3.83 -13.92
N GLY A 251 0.46 2.79 -13.34
CA GLY A 251 0.26 1.52 -14.02
C GLY A 251 -0.87 1.62 -15.03
#